data_AF-A0A1G9IMS3-F1
#
_entry.id   AF-A0A1G9IMS3-F1
#
_cell.length_a   1.000
_cell.length_b   1.000
_cell.length_c   1.000
_cell.angle_alpha   90.00
_cell.angle_beta   90.00
_cell.angle_gamma   90.00
#
_symmetry.space_group_name_H-M   'P 1'
#
loop_
_entity.id
_entity.type
_entity.pdbx_description
1 polymer ?
#
loop_
_entity_poly.entity_id
_entity_poly.type
_entity_poly.pdbx_seq_one_letter_code
_entity_poly.pdbx_strand_id
1 'polypeptide(L)' 'FEDSYIIQYNEGIAVNDNTPMTLSFVISARKLKIGNAEHINDWPKA' A
#
# COMPACT_ATOMS: atom_id res chain seq x y z
N PHE A 1 0.09 -6.33 -7.19
CA PHE A 1 -0.93 -5.31 -7.51
C PHE A 1 -0.48 -4.56 -8.75
N GLU A 2 -1.39 -3.98 -9.52
CA GLU A 2 -1.10 -3.26 -10.78
C GLU A 2 -1.83 -1.91 -10.79
N ASP A 3 -1.23 -0.92 -11.46
CA ASP A 3 -1.67 0.48 -11.52
C ASP A 3 -1.99 1.07 -10.13
N SER A 4 -0.95 1.33 -9.35
CA SER A 4 -1.07 1.78 -7.97
C SER A 4 -0.25 3.03 -7.66
N TYR A 5 -0.70 3.82 -6.69
CA TYR A 5 0.02 4.97 -6.16
C TYR A 5 -0.05 5.00 -4.62
N ILE A 6 0.92 5.66 -3.99
CA ILE A 6 0.98 5.83 -2.53
C ILE A 6 0.00 6.93 -2.13
N ILE A 7 -0.86 6.64 -1.16
CA ILE A 7 -1.80 7.62 -0.58
C ILE A 7 -1.36 8.12 0.80
N GLN A 8 -0.59 7.34 1.54
CA GLN A 8 -0.06 7.74 2.84
C GLN A 8 1.35 7.19 3.02
N TYR A 9 2.21 7.98 3.65
CA TYR A 9 3.58 7.64 3.99
C TYR A 9 3.88 8.13 5.40
N ASN A 10 4.46 7.26 6.23
CA ASN A 10 4.92 7.57 7.56
C ASN A 10 6.24 6.84 7.82
N GLU A 11 7.22 7.57 8.31
CA GLU A 11 8.52 7.05 8.70
C GLU A 11 8.80 7.48 10.13
N GLY A 12 8.96 6.50 11.01
CA GLY A 12 9.16 6.71 12.43
C GLY A 12 10.48 6.13 12.89
N ILE A 13 11.17 6.87 13.76
CA ILE A 13 12.39 6.43 14.44
C ILE A 13 12.10 6.37 15.94
N ALA A 14 12.34 5.20 16.55
CA ALA A 14 12.12 4.96 17.97
C ALA A 14 13.42 4.50 18.63
N VAL A 15 14.12 5.41 19.31
CA VAL A 15 15.47 5.18 19.85
C VAL A 15 15.48 4.14 20.98
N ASN A 16 14.34 3.92 21.63
CA ASN A 16 14.19 3.07 22.82
C ASN A 16 13.36 1.80 22.56
N ASP A 17 13.00 1.53 21.31
CA ASP A 17 12.15 0.39 20.93
C ASP A 17 12.94 -0.65 20.12
N ASN A 18 12.46 -1.90 20.10
CA ASN A 18 13.16 -3.01 19.43
C ASN A 18 13.18 -2.87 17.89
N THR A 19 12.34 -2.00 17.35
CA THR A 19 12.31 -1.62 15.93
C THR A 19 12.69 -0.15 15.80
N PRO A 20 14.00 0.16 15.73
CA PRO A 20 14.50 1.53 15.80
C PRO A 20 14.09 2.40 14.62
N MET A 21 13.69 1.80 13.50
CA MET A 21 13.19 2.49 12.31
C MET A 21 12.07 1.67 11.69
N THR A 22 10.92 2.32 11.45
CA THR A 22 9.75 1.69 10.81
C THR A 22 9.24 2.55 9.67
N LEU A 23 9.03 1.91 8.53
CA LEU A 23 8.42 2.50 7.36
C LEU A 23 7.00 1.97 7.19
N SER A 24 6.01 2.86 7.18
CA SER A 24 4.60 2.53 6.95
C SER A 24 4.07 3.34 5.78
N PHE A 25 3.55 2.66 4.77
CA PHE A 25 2.91 3.31 3.63
C PHE A 25 1.63 2.58 3.24
N VAL A 26 0.67 3.34 2.73
CA VAL A 26 -0.61 2.82 2.24
C VAL A 26 -0.68 3.06 0.74
N ILE A 27 -0.96 2.01 -0.02
CA ILE A 27 -1.11 2.05 -1.48
C ILE A 27 -2.58 1.94 -1.87
N SER A 28 -2.97 2.74 -2.86
CA SER A 28 -4.23 2.57 -3.58
C SER A 28 -3.92 1.91 -4.91
N ALA A 29 -4.48 0.73 -5.17
CA ALA A 29 -4.23 -0.06 -6.37
C ALA A 29 -5.52 -0.35 -7.14
N ARG A 30 -5.43 -0.30 -8.48
CA ARG A 30 -6.57 -0.65 -9.36
C ARG A 30 -6.85 -2.14 -9.37
N LYS A 31 -5.79 -2.97 -9.45
CA LYS A 31 -5.92 -4.44 -9.47
C LYS A 31 -5.09 -5.08 -8.37
N LEU A 32 -5.71 -5.96 -7.61
CA LEU A 32 -5.07 -6.81 -6.60
C LEU A 32 -5.27 -8.28 -6.98
N LYS A 33 -4.18 -9.05 -7.06
CA LYS A 33 -4.22 -10.50 -7.28
C LYS A 33 -3.49 -11.19 -6.14
N ILE A 34 -4.12 -12.19 -5.54
CA ILE A 34 -3.54 -13.04 -4.51
C ILE A 34 -3.87 -14.50 -4.88
N GLY A 35 -2.85 -15.27 -5.27
CA GLY A 35 -3.05 -16.61 -5.81
C GLY A 35 -3.95 -16.59 -7.05
N ASN A 36 -5.08 -17.31 -6.97
CA ASN A 36 -6.09 -17.39 -8.03
C ASN A 36 -7.22 -16.36 -7.88
N ALA A 37 -7.24 -15.56 -6.81
CA ALA A 37 -8.25 -14.53 -6.61
C ALA A 37 -7.79 -13.19 -7.21
N GLU A 38 -8.67 -12.55 -7.97
CA GLU A 38 -8.46 -11.23 -8.57
C GLU A 38 -9.56 -10.26 -8.14
N HIS A 39 -9.15 -9.07 -7.69
CA HIS A 39 -10.02 -7.95 -7.38
C HIS A 39 -9.63 -6.76 -8.26
N ILE A 40 -10.60 -6.21 -9.01
CA ILE A 40 -10.39 -5.11 -9.95
C ILE A 40 -11.35 -3.98 -9.58
N ASN A 41 -10.80 -2.79 -9.37
CA ASN A 41 -11.54 -1.54 -9.22
C ASN A 41 -11.63 -0.84 -10.57
N ASP A 42 -12.73 -1.05 -11.29
CA ASP A 42 -13.03 -0.28 -12.50
C ASP A 42 -13.63 1.07 -12.11
N TRP A 43 -12.82 2.12 -12.18
CA TRP A 43 -13.31 3.49 -12.06
C TRP A 43 -14.14 3.86 -13.30
N PRO A 44 -15.25 4.62 -13.13
CA PRO A 44 -16.06 5.03 -14.26
C PRO A 44 -15.20 5.79 -15.27
N LYS A 45 -15.27 5.36 -16.54
CA LYS A 45 -14.66 6.10 -17.65
C LYS A 45 -15.48 7.36 -17.88
N ALA A 46 -14.78 8.50 -17.97
CA ALA A 46 -15.37 9.81 -18.25
C ALA A 46 -16.09 9.83 -19.61
#